data_AF-A0A1Q6QZ57-F1
#
_entry.id   AF-A0A1Q6QZ57-F1
#
_cell.length_a   1.000
_cell.length_b   1.000
_cell.length_c   1.000
_cell.angle_alpha   90.00
_cell.angle_beta   90.00
_cell.angle_gamma   90.00
#
_symmetry.space_group_name_H-M   'P 1'
#
loop_
_entity.id
_entity.type
_entity.pdbx_description
1 polymer ?
#
loop_
_entity_poly.entity_id
_entity_poly.type
_entity_poly.pdbx_seq_one_letter_code
_entity_poly.pdbx_strand_id
1 'polypeptide(L)'
;MEKTDVYNMRVVPLMRKINIVKDGKTKSIVEENISMNEIRNMSCEPRMLIRKDDDVYFTELPINYHGTKMRWSIFYLYDELNDLEKERFASRTITIPVTVDSVIKLYTNKVRKKKK
;
A
#
# COMPACT_ATOMS: atom_id res chain seq x y z
N MET A 1 -20.25 -10.85 -18.21
CA MET A 1 -19.21 -10.57 -17.21
C MET A 1 -17.98 -10.20 -18.00
N GLU A 2 -17.72 -8.90 -18.15
CA GLU A 2 -16.44 -8.46 -18.72
C GLU A 2 -15.34 -8.96 -17.77
N LYS A 3 -14.27 -9.54 -18.33
CA LYS A 3 -13.12 -9.93 -17.53
C LYS A 3 -12.50 -8.64 -17.01
N THR A 4 -12.63 -8.39 -15.71
CA THR A 4 -11.86 -7.32 -15.08
C THR A 4 -10.39 -7.73 -15.15
N ASP A 5 -9.58 -6.95 -15.86
CA ASP A 5 -8.15 -7.20 -15.96
C ASP A 5 -7.53 -7.14 -14.55
N VAL A 6 -6.64 -8.08 -14.25
CA VAL A 6 -5.95 -8.14 -12.96
C VAL A 6 -4.50 -7.77 -13.17
N TYR A 7 -4.06 -6.72 -12.48
CA TYR A 7 -2.70 -6.21 -12.51
C TYR A 7 -1.97 -6.60 -11.22
N ASN A 8 -0.74 -7.08 -11.34
CA ASN A 8 0.07 -7.50 -10.20
C ASN A 8 1.04 -6.38 -9.83
N MET A 9 0.66 -5.55 -8.85
CA MET A 9 1.48 -4.44 -8.40
C MET A 9 2.46 -4.88 -7.32
N ARG A 10 3.74 -4.53 -7.51
CA ARG A 10 4.78 -4.75 -6.50
C ARG A 10 4.75 -3.61 -5.49
N VAL A 11 4.72 -3.94 -4.21
CA VAL A 11 4.58 -2.97 -3.13
C VAL A 11 5.43 -3.33 -1.92
N VAL A 12 5.77 -2.32 -1.11
CA VAL A 12 6.39 -2.51 0.20
C VAL A 12 5.33 -2.24 1.28
N PRO A 13 4.86 -3.25 2.01
CA PRO A 13 3.90 -3.05 3.08
C PRO A 13 4.56 -2.38 4.28
N LEU A 14 3.81 -1.59 5.06
CA LEU A 14 4.34 -1.09 6.33
C LEU A 14 4.47 -2.17 7.41
N MET A 15 3.62 -3.20 7.35
CA MET A 15 3.60 -4.31 8.29
C MET A 15 3.87 -5.62 7.58
N ARG A 16 4.59 -6.55 8.22
CA ARG A 16 4.78 -7.91 7.70
C ARG A 16 4.30 -8.95 8.70
N LYS A 17 3.80 -10.06 8.16
CA LYS A 17 3.44 -11.25 8.94
C LYS A 17 4.63 -12.21 8.94
N ILE A 18 5.07 -12.64 10.11
CA ILE A 18 6.14 -13.63 10.28
C ILE A 18 5.56 -14.88 10.92
N ASN A 19 5.93 -16.03 10.40
CA ASN A 19 5.60 -17.31 11.01
C ASN A 19 6.80 -17.79 11.84
N ILE A 20 6.60 -17.92 13.15
CA ILE A 20 7.57 -18.46 14.09
C ILE A 20 7.12 -19.87 14.46
N VAL A 21 8.00 -20.84 14.32
CA VAL A 21 7.76 -22.20 14.82
C VAL A 21 8.29 -22.27 16.25
N LYS A 22 7.40 -22.51 17.21
CA LYS A 22 7.76 -22.74 18.61
C LYS A 22 7.07 -23.99 19.10
N ASP A 23 7.85 -24.93 19.66
CA ASP A 23 7.35 -26.20 20.21
C ASP A 23 6.52 -27.01 19.18
N GLY A 24 6.98 -27.05 17.93
CA GLY A 24 6.28 -27.75 16.83
C GLY A 24 4.99 -27.09 16.35
N LYS A 25 4.59 -25.94 16.93
CA LYS A 25 3.43 -25.16 16.51
C LYS A 25 3.85 -23.88 15.80
N THR A 26 3.29 -23.68 14.61
CA THR A 26 3.47 -22.43 13.86
C THR A 26 2.57 -21.34 14.45
N LYS A 27 3.18 -20.28 14.98
CA LYS A 27 2.49 -19.05 15.38
C LYS A 27 2.82 -17.96 14.36
N SER A 28 1.80 -17.24 13.93
CA SER A 28 2.02 -16.02 13.15
C SER A 28 2.06 -14.81 14.05
N ILE A 29 3.13 -14.02 13.95
CA ILE A 29 3.25 -12.71 14.56
C ILE A 29 3.22 -11.61 13.49
N VAL A 30 3.03 -10.39 13.96
CA VAL A 30 2.93 -9.20 13.13
C VAL A 30 3.99 -8.23 13.62
N GLU A 31 4.79 -7.70 12.69
CA GLU A 31 5.79 -6.70 13.02
C GLU A 31 5.90 -5.61 11.94
N GLU A 32 6.57 -4.52 12.28
CA GLU A 32 6.87 -3.44 11.35
C GLU A 32 7.85 -3.94 10.27
N ASN A 33 7.48 -3.79 9.00
CA ASN A 33 8.35 -4.08 7.86
C ASN A 33 9.25 -2.89 7.50
N ILE A 34 8.77 -1.69 7.81
CA ILE A 34 9.47 -0.42 7.64
C ILE A 34 9.41 0.32 8.99
N SER A 35 10.58 0.66 9.52
CA SER A 35 10.70 1.39 10.78
C SER A 35 10.24 2.85 10.66
N MET A 36 9.91 3.50 11.78
CA MET A 36 9.57 4.93 11.80
C MET A 36 10.68 5.83 11.22
N ASN A 37 11.94 5.48 11.41
CA ASN A 37 13.05 6.24 10.83
C ASN A 37 13.13 6.06 9.31
N GLU A 38 12.87 4.85 8.81
CA GLU A 38 12.78 4.62 7.37
C GLU A 38 11.62 5.41 6.76
N ILE A 39 10.42 5.38 7.35
CA ILE A 39 9.24 6.13 6.90
C ILE A 39 9.54 7.63 6.78
N ARG A 40 10.22 8.22 7.76
CA ARG A 40 10.59 9.65 7.76
C ARG A 40 11.55 10.03 6.62
N ASN A 41 12.29 9.07 6.08
CA ASN A 41 13.29 9.27 5.04
C ASN A 41 12.86 8.73 3.68
N MET A 42 11.59 8.33 3.52
CA MET A 42 11.04 7.92 2.23
C MET A 42 10.84 9.15 1.33
N SER A 43 11.12 8.98 0.05
CA SER A 43 11.00 10.03 -0.96
C SER A 43 9.57 10.25 -1.47
N CYS A 44 8.68 9.28 -1.25
CA CYS A 44 7.28 9.32 -1.65
C CYS A 44 6.34 9.15 -0.46
N GLU A 45 5.07 9.49 -0.68
CA GLU A 45 4.00 9.20 0.27
C GLU A 45 3.46 7.77 0.07
N PRO A 46 3.10 7.06 1.13
CA PRO A 46 2.48 5.75 0.98
C PRO A 46 1.04 5.88 0.45
N ARG A 47 0.56 4.79 -0.15
CA ARG A 47 -0.79 4.63 -0.73
C ARG A 47 -1.63 3.67 0.10
N MET A 48 -2.94 3.87 0.07
CA MET A 48 -3.89 2.99 0.76
C MET A 48 -4.55 2.06 -0.25
N LEU A 49 -4.54 0.76 0.03
CA LEU A 49 -5.31 -0.23 -0.72
C LEU A 49 -6.78 -0.15 -0.31
N ILE A 50 -7.65 0.02 -1.29
CA ILE A 50 -9.10 0.01 -1.14
C ILE A 50 -9.66 -1.20 -1.90
N ARG A 51 -10.60 -1.89 -1.25
CA ARG A 51 -11.48 -2.85 -1.89
C ARG A 51 -12.89 -2.30 -1.83
N LYS A 52 -13.51 -2.10 -3.00
CA LYS A 52 -14.86 -1.58 -3.11
C LYS A 52 -15.58 -2.36 -4.21
N ASP A 53 -16.71 -2.97 -3.85
CA ASP A 53 -17.47 -3.84 -4.76
C ASP A 53 -16.56 -4.94 -5.35
N ASP A 54 -16.42 -4.98 -6.68
CA ASP A 54 -15.52 -5.89 -7.38
C ASP A 54 -14.12 -5.31 -7.64
N ASP A 55 -13.90 -4.03 -7.28
CA ASP A 55 -12.65 -3.33 -7.55
C ASP A 55 -11.67 -3.36 -6.37
N VAL A 56 -10.40 -3.54 -6.72
CA VAL A 56 -9.26 -3.46 -5.81
C VAL A 56 -8.26 -2.49 -6.40
N TYR A 57 -7.93 -1.41 -5.69
CA TYR A 57 -7.08 -0.34 -6.22
C TYR A 57 -6.39 0.45 -5.12
N PHE A 58 -5.37 1.21 -5.49
CA PHE A 58 -4.68 2.11 -4.57
C PHE A 58 -5.23 3.53 -4.62
N THR A 59 -5.24 4.21 -3.48
CA THR A 59 -5.58 5.62 -3.37
C THR A 59 -4.50 6.40 -2.63
N GLU A 60 -4.51 7.72 -2.81
CA GLU A 60 -3.85 8.63 -1.87
C GLU A 60 -4.37 8.40 -0.44
N LEU A 61 -3.55 8.75 0.56
CA LEU A 61 -4.02 8.72 1.95
C LEU A 61 -5.10 9.78 2.18
N PRO A 62 -6.15 9.48 2.97
CA PRO A 62 -7.10 10.48 3.41
C PRO A 62 -6.40 11.53 4.27
N ILE A 63 -6.74 12.82 4.11
CA ILE A 63 -6.22 13.95 4.92
C ILE A 63 -6.40 13.71 6.42
N ASN A 64 -7.49 13.03 6.82
CA ASN A 64 -7.79 12.73 8.22
C ASN A 64 -7.12 11.44 8.72
N TYR A 65 -6.17 10.88 7.97
CA TYR A 65 -5.46 9.69 8.40
C TYR A 65 -4.50 10.02 9.54
N HIS A 66 -4.90 9.65 10.77
CA HIS A 66 -4.11 9.82 11.99
C HIS A 66 -3.51 8.50 12.49
N GLY A 67 -2.92 7.72 11.56
CA GLY A 67 -1.74 6.89 11.81
C GLY A 67 -1.79 5.67 12.74
N THR A 68 -2.93 5.34 13.38
CA THR A 68 -2.92 4.35 14.48
C THR A 68 -3.64 3.03 14.20
N LYS A 69 -4.69 3.00 13.36
CA LYS A 69 -5.56 1.81 13.22
C LYS A 69 -5.46 1.03 11.89
N MET A 70 -4.95 1.61 10.79
CA MET A 70 -4.98 0.97 9.47
C MET A 70 -3.61 0.82 8.78
N ARG A 71 -2.57 0.38 9.51
CA ARG A 71 -1.23 0.17 8.91
C ARG A 71 -1.17 -0.98 7.87
N TRP A 72 -2.11 -1.92 7.94
CA TRP A 72 -2.14 -3.12 7.08
C TRP A 72 -2.54 -2.88 5.64
N SER A 73 -3.36 -1.86 5.40
CA SER A 73 -3.82 -1.49 4.07
C SER A 73 -2.96 -0.39 3.46
N ILE A 74 -1.81 -0.07 4.06
CA ILE A 74 -0.94 1.02 3.58
C ILE A 74 0.37 0.43 3.06
N PHE A 75 0.78 0.92 1.91
CA PHE A 75 1.89 0.39 1.14
C PHE A 75 2.63 1.51 0.43
N TYR A 76 3.93 1.34 0.22
CA TYR A 76 4.65 2.11 -0.78
C TYR A 76 4.61 1.36 -2.10
N LEU A 77 4.27 2.05 -3.20
CA LEU A 77 4.32 1.44 -4.52
C LEU A 77 5.77 1.34 -4.97
N TYR A 78 6.20 0.16 -5.39
CA TYR A 78 7.60 -0.07 -5.75
C TYR A 78 8.06 0.83 -6.90
N ASP A 79 7.17 1.15 -7.83
CA ASP A 79 7.47 1.99 -8.99
C ASP A 79 7.66 3.47 -8.62
N GLU A 80 7.08 3.92 -7.51
CA GLU A 80 7.25 5.30 -6.98
C GLU A 80 8.53 5.46 -6.16
N LEU A 81 9.23 4.37 -5.83
CA LEU A 81 10.49 4.40 -5.11
C LEU A 81 11.65 4.86 -6.01
N ASN A 82 12.62 5.56 -5.42
CA ASN A 82 13.88 5.84 -6.09
C ASN A 82 14.78 4.58 -6.12
N ASP A 83 15.87 4.62 -6.89
CA ASP A 83 16.73 3.43 -7.11
C ASP A 83 17.35 2.89 -5.82
N LEU A 84 17.76 3.79 -4.91
CA LEU A 84 18.33 3.40 -3.61
C LEU A 84 17.29 2.72 -2.71
N GLU A 85 16.07 3.23 -2.69
CA GLU A 85 14.93 2.64 -1.97
C GLU A 85 14.55 1.29 -2.57
N LYS A 86 14.54 1.18 -3.90
CA LYS A 86 14.25 -0.07 -4.62
C LYS A 86 15.23 -1.17 -4.25
N GLU A 87 16.51 -0.86 -4.16
CA GLU A 87 17.55 -1.79 -3.72
C GLU A 87 17.37 -2.16 -2.25
N ARG A 88 17.20 -1.16 -1.38
CA ARG A 88 17.04 -1.35 0.07
C ARG A 88 15.83 -2.21 0.44
N PHE A 89 14.71 -2.02 -0.25
CA PHE A 89 13.43 -2.68 0.07
C PHE A 89 13.10 -3.86 -0.85
N ALA A 90 13.95 -4.22 -1.81
CA ALA A 90 13.69 -5.29 -2.78
C ALA A 90 13.19 -6.60 -2.12
N SER A 91 13.85 -7.03 -1.03
CA SER A 91 13.53 -8.25 -0.29
C SER A 91 12.30 -8.15 0.62
N ARG A 92 11.78 -6.93 0.84
CA ARG A 92 10.64 -6.63 1.70
C ARG A 92 9.36 -6.33 0.91
N THR A 93 9.38 -6.62 -0.39
CA THR A 93 8.23 -6.40 -1.28
C THR A 93 7.29 -7.59 -1.30
N ILE A 94 6.02 -7.32 -1.58
CA ILE A 94 5.00 -8.32 -1.93
C ILE A 94 4.33 -7.91 -3.23
N THR A 95 3.58 -8.83 -3.83
CA THR A 95 2.75 -8.54 -5.00
C THR A 95 1.28 -8.51 -4.57
N ILE A 96 0.56 -7.48 -4.98
CA ILE A 96 -0.89 -7.33 -4.72
C ILE A 96 -1.62 -7.33 -6.06
N PRO A 97 -2.60 -8.23 -6.25
CA PRO A 97 -3.49 -8.17 -7.40
C PRO A 97 -4.48 -7.01 -7.23
N VAL A 98 -4.53 -6.12 -8.20
CA VAL A 98 -5.46 -4.99 -8.30
C VAL A 98 -6.25 -5.09 -9.60
N THR A 99 -7.44 -4.50 -9.63
CA THR A 99 -8.28 -4.42 -10.83
C THR A 99 -8.12 -3.07 -11.57
N VAL A 100 -7.49 -2.09 -10.92
CA VAL A 100 -7.13 -0.80 -11.50
C VAL A 100 -5.62 -0.61 -11.39
N ASP A 101 -4.95 -0.39 -12.53
CA ASP A 101 -3.50 -0.28 -12.67
C ASP A 101 -2.92 1.06 -12.19
N SER A 102 -3.76 1.95 -11.65
CA SER A 102 -3.40 3.31 -11.32
C SER A 102 -3.90 3.73 -9.94
N VAL A 103 -3.20 4.73 -9.36
CA VAL A 103 -3.57 5.32 -8.07
C VAL A 103 -4.71 6.33 -8.27
N ILE A 104 -5.84 6.08 -7.63
CA ILE A 104 -6.98 7.00 -7.65
C ILE A 104 -6.75 8.15 -6.66
N LYS A 105 -6.69 9.37 -7.21
CA LYS A 105 -6.60 10.59 -6.40
C LYS A 105 -7.95 10.91 -5.77
N LEU A 106 -8.03 10.85 -4.44
CA LEU A 106 -9.28 11.13 -3.71
C LEU A 106 -9.75 12.59 -3.88
N TYR A 107 -8.84 13.51 -4.21
CA TYR A 107 -9.10 14.96 -4.19
C TYR A 107 -9.32 15.61 -5.56
N THR A 108 -9.35 14.87 -6.66
CA THR A 108 -9.52 15.44 -8.01
C THR A 108 -10.96 15.89 -8.34
N ASN A 109 -11.97 15.51 -7.56
CA ASN A 109 -13.39 15.81 -7.84
C ASN A 109 -14.02 16.92 -6.98
N LYS A 110 -13.26 17.90 -6.49
CA LYS A 110 -13.80 19.11 -5.83
C LYS A 110 -13.66 20.42 -6.61
N VAL A 111 -13.50 20.36 -7.93
CA VAL A 111 -13.83 21.51 -8.79
C VAL A 111 -15.09 21.18 -9.60
N ARG A 112 -16.23 21.05 -8.91
CA ARG A 112 -17.50 21.44 -9.54
C ARG A 112 -17.34 22.91 -9.85
N LYS A 113 -16.96 23.24 -11.09
CA LYS A 113 -17.07 24.60 -11.62
C LYS A 113 -18.48 25.07 -11.29
N LYS A 114 -18.61 26.04 -10.39
CA LYS A 114 -19.83 26.86 -10.35
C LYS A 114 -19.87 27.53 -11.71
N LYS A 115 -20.77 27.07 -12.60
CA LYS A 115 -21.22 27.90 -13.72
C LYS A 115 -21.81 29.16 -13.06
N LYS A 116 -21.12 30.28 -13.20
CA LYS A 116 -21.73 31.61 -13.11
C LYS A 116 -22.10 32.00 -14.53
#